data_AF-A0A6G0VH69-F1
#
_entry.id   AF-A0A6G0VH69-F1
#
_cell.length_a   1.000
_cell.length_b   1.000
_cell.length_c   1.000
_cell.angle_alpha   90.00
_cell.angle_beta   90.00
_cell.angle_gamma   90.00
#
_symmetry.space_group_name_H-M   'P 1'
#
loop_
_entity.id
_entity.type
_entity.pdbx_description
1 polymer ?
#
loop_
_entity_poly.entity_id
_entity_poly.type
_entity_poly.pdbx_seq_one_letter_code
_entity_poly.pdbx_strand_id
1 'polypeptide(L)' 'MLGEWTDELGPGVHITDWVSTGPKSIAHTNNENRTTTKIKGFTLSYENVQKLNMVSMKKIMNGKIREIELKFQK' A
#
# COMPACT_ATOMS: atom_id res chain seq x y z
N MET A 1 -21.98 10.33 17.45
CA MET A 1 -22.49 11.27 16.43
C MET A 1 -21.91 10.83 15.08
N LEU A 2 -22.64 10.96 13.98
CA LEU A 2 -22.15 10.48 12.68
C LEU A 2 -21.11 11.48 12.14
N GLY A 3 -19.92 11.02 11.75
CA GLY A 3 -18.87 11.87 11.17
C GLY A 3 -17.81 12.38 12.14
N GLU A 4 -17.74 11.84 13.37
CA GLU A 4 -16.60 12.09 14.25
C GLU A 4 -15.31 11.50 13.68
N TRP A 5 -14.18 12.18 13.93
CA TRP A 5 -12.86 11.66 13.59
C TRP A 5 -12.56 10.44 14.46
N THR A 6 -12.30 9.31 13.81
CA THR A 6 -11.89 8.08 14.49
C THR A 6 -10.43 7.78 14.21
N ASP A 7 -9.72 7.31 15.23
CA ASP A 7 -8.39 6.75 15.07
C ASP A 7 -8.49 5.36 14.43
N GLU A 8 -8.22 5.28 13.13
CA GLU A 8 -8.26 4.02 12.36
C GLU A 8 -7.08 3.08 12.65
N LEU A 9 -5.98 3.62 13.19
CA LEU A 9 -4.75 2.85 13.46
C LEU A 9 -4.74 2.30 14.88
N GLY A 10 -5.40 2.99 15.80
CA GLY A 10 -5.54 2.65 17.19
C GLY A 10 -4.54 3.39 18.09
N PRO A 11 -4.78 3.41 19.41
CA PRO A 11 -4.01 4.23 20.34
C PRO A 11 -2.51 3.93 20.30
N GLY A 12 -1.70 4.98 20.11
CA GLY A 12 -0.24 4.87 20.07
C GLY A 12 0.35 4.34 18.75
N VAL A 13 -0.50 4.02 17.78
CA VAL A 13 -0.07 3.58 16.44
C VAL A 13 -0.06 4.78 15.50
N HIS A 14 1.06 5.02 14.84
CA HIS A 14 1.19 6.09 13.85
C HIS A 14 2.02 5.62 12.66
N ILE A 15 1.76 6.23 11.50
CA ILE A 15 2.52 5.97 10.27
C ILE A 15 3.92 6.57 10.42
N THR A 16 4.93 5.74 10.24
CA THR A 16 6.34 6.15 10.22
C THR A 16 6.84 6.36 8.79
N ASP A 17 6.24 5.65 7.85
CA ASP A 17 6.76 5.50 6.50
C ASP A 17 5.60 5.39 5.51
N TRP A 18 5.68 6.08 4.37
CA TRP A 18 4.58 6.14 3.41
C TRP A 18 5.12 6.27 1.97
N VAL A 19 4.36 5.73 1.02
CA VAL A 19 4.59 5.92 -0.41
C VAL A 19 3.27 5.95 -1.17
N SER A 20 3.20 6.81 -2.20
CA SER A 20 2.09 6.81 -3.15
C SER A 20 2.64 6.89 -4.56
N THR A 21 2.18 6.00 -5.43
CA THR A 21 2.47 6.03 -6.87
C THR A 21 1.40 6.77 -7.67
N GLY A 22 0.30 7.17 -7.02
CA GLY A 22 -0.82 7.88 -7.63
C GLY A 22 -2.10 7.81 -6.80
N PRO A 23 -3.20 8.43 -7.28
CA PRO A 23 -4.47 8.44 -6.56
C PRO A 23 -4.97 7.02 -6.23
N LYS A 24 -5.33 6.79 -4.96
CA LYS A 24 -5.83 5.50 -4.46
C LYS A 24 -4.84 4.33 -4.62
N SER A 25 -3.55 4.65 -4.77
CA SER A 25 -2.43 3.70 -4.81
C SER A 25 -1.39 4.12 -3.79
N ILE A 26 -1.55 3.60 -2.57
CA ILE A 26 -0.80 4.01 -1.39
C ILE A 26 -0.32 2.79 -0.60
N ALA A 27 0.83 2.91 0.05
CA ALA A 27 1.28 1.97 1.05
C ALA A 27 1.92 2.72 2.22
N HIS A 28 1.74 2.20 3.43
CA HIS A 28 2.32 2.78 4.63
C HIS A 28 2.77 1.70 5.61
N THR A 29 3.75 2.04 6.42
CA THR A 29 4.23 1.25 7.56
C THR A 29 4.00 2.04 8.83
N ASN A 30 3.53 1.36 9.87
CA ASN A 30 3.36 1.97 11.19
C ASN A 30 4.58 1.73 12.10
N ASN A 31 4.59 2.36 13.26
CA ASN A 31 5.60 2.16 14.31
C ASN A 31 5.69 0.73 14.86
N GLU A 32 4.71 -0.14 14.58
CA GLU A 32 4.75 -1.57 14.90
C GLU A 32 5.31 -2.44 13.76
N ASN A 33 5.91 -1.81 12.73
CA ASN A 33 6.42 -2.46 11.51
C ASN A 33 5.35 -3.21 10.69
N ARG A 34 4.06 -2.94 10.90
CA ARG A 34 2.98 -3.47 10.06
C ARG A 34 2.84 -2.61 8.81
N THR A 35 2.81 -3.28 7.66
CA THR A 35 2.69 -2.61 6.36
C THR A 35 1.34 -2.89 5.73
N THR A 36 0.65 -1.83 5.35
CA THR A 36 -0.63 -1.90 4.64
C THR A 36 -0.45 -1.34 3.24
N THR A 37 -0.85 -2.11 2.22
CA THR A 37 -0.81 -1.69 0.81
C THR A 37 -2.22 -1.68 0.23
N LYS A 38 -2.63 -0.54 -0.34
CA LYS A 38 -3.94 -0.35 -0.98
C LYS A 38 -3.71 0.21 -2.39
N ILE A 39 -3.95 -0.61 -3.41
CA ILE A 39 -3.76 -0.23 -4.81
C ILE A 39 -5.05 -0.52 -5.59
N LYS A 40 -5.61 0.51 -6.20
CA LYS A 40 -6.84 0.41 -7.00
C LYS A 40 -6.53 -0.11 -8.40
N GLY A 41 -7.45 -0.91 -8.96
CA GLY A 41 -7.43 -1.34 -10.36
C GLY A 41 -6.87 -2.74 -10.60
N PHE A 42 -6.50 -3.46 -9.53
CA PHE A 42 -5.94 -4.80 -9.62
C PHE A 42 -6.63 -5.76 -8.66
N THR A 43 -6.74 -7.02 -9.06
CA THR A 43 -7.15 -8.11 -8.16
C THR A 43 -5.97 -8.51 -7.28
N LEU A 44 -6.12 -8.31 -5.97
CA LEU A 44 -5.16 -8.71 -4.94
C LEU A 44 -5.28 -10.22 -4.65
N SER A 45 -4.84 -11.04 -5.60
CA SER A 45 -4.55 -12.46 -5.34
C SER A 45 -3.29 -12.59 -4.48
N TYR A 46 -3.10 -13.74 -3.82
CA TYR A 46 -1.89 -14.00 -3.06
C TYR A 46 -0.62 -13.78 -3.90
N GLU A 47 -0.59 -14.27 -5.14
CA GLU A 47 0.54 -14.06 -6.06
C GLU A 47 0.76 -12.59 -6.40
N ASN A 48 -0.32 -11.83 -6.66
CA ASN A 48 -0.22 -10.43 -7.05
C ASN A 48 0.19 -9.53 -5.87
N VAL A 49 -0.23 -9.83 -4.64
CA VAL A 49 0.20 -9.13 -3.42
C VAL A 49 1.71 -9.22 -3.21
N GLN A 50 2.33 -10.36 -3.53
CA GLN A 50 3.78 -10.53 -3.43
C GLN A 50 4.54 -9.63 -4.40
N LYS A 51 3.92 -9.22 -5.51
CA LYS A 51 4.50 -8.30 -6.50
C LYS A 51 4.12 -6.84 -6.26
N LEU A 52 2.89 -6.59 -5.81
CA LEU A 52 2.31 -5.28 -5.53
C LEU A 52 2.37 -4.99 -4.03
N ASN A 53 3.51 -4.48 -3.57
CA ASN A 53 3.74 -4.15 -2.18
C ASN A 53 4.51 -2.83 -2.05
N MET A 54 4.69 -2.37 -0.81
CA MET A 54 5.40 -1.12 -0.54
C MET A 54 6.84 -1.10 -1.11
N VAL A 55 7.54 -2.24 -1.13
CA VAL A 55 8.91 -2.32 -1.66
C VAL A 55 8.93 -2.06 -3.16
N SER A 56 8.03 -2.69 -3.92
CA SER A 56 7.92 -2.45 -5.35
C SER A 56 7.44 -1.03 -5.66
N MET A 57 6.50 -0.49 -4.89
CA MET A 57 6.11 0.93 -5.00
C MET A 57 7.27 1.90 -4.76
N LYS A 58 8.09 1.69 -3.72
CA LYS A 58 9.31 2.49 -3.48
C LYS A 58 10.30 2.36 -4.64
N LYS A 59 10.43 1.18 -5.25
CA LYS A 59 11.29 0.98 -6.44
C LYS A 59 10.78 1.74 -7.66
N ILE A 60 9.46 1.79 -7.88
CA ILE A 60 8.84 2.60 -8.94
C ILE A 60 9.14 4.08 -8.72
N MET A 61 8.88 4.60 -7.53
CA MET A 61 9.11 6.02 -7.20
C MET A 61 10.58 6.43 -7.34
N ASN A 62 11.50 5.53 -7.02
CA ASN A 62 12.94 5.77 -7.20
C ASN A 62 13.43 5.52 -8.64
N GLY A 63 12.53 5.23 -9.59
CA GLY A 63 12.86 4.96 -10.99
C GLY A 63 13.65 3.66 -11.24
N LYS A 64 13.74 2.77 -10.25
CA LYS A 64 14.50 1.50 -10.34
C LYS A 64 13.78 0.45 -11.16
N ILE A 65 12.45 0.50 -11.19
CA ILE A 65 11.59 -0.32 -12.04
C ILE A 65 10.54 0.59 -12.67
N ARG A 66 10.11 0.25 -13.89
CA ARG A 66 9.10 1.04 -14.63
C ARG A 66 7.76 0.33 -14.72
N GLU A 67 7.78 -1.00 -14.73
CA GLU A 67 6.60 -1.82 -14.99
C GLU A 67 6.59 -3.04 -14.06
N ILE A 68 5.38 -3.51 -13.74
CA ILE A 68 5.14 -4.73 -12.97
C ILE A 68 4.05 -5.51 -13.70
N GLU A 69 4.36 -6.74 -14.08
CA GLU A 69 3.40 -7.63 -14.71
C GLU A 69 2.68 -8.51 -13.68
N LEU A 70 1.35 -8.51 -13.76
CA LEU A 70 0.46 -9.27 -12.90
C LEU A 70 -0.22 -10.36 -13.70
N LYS A 71 -0.52 -11.47 -13.03
CA LYS A 71 -1.33 -12.51 -13.63
C LYS A 71 -2.79 -12.18 -13.38
N PHE A 72 -3.55 -12.05 -14.46
CA PHE A 72 -5.00 -11.94 -14.39
C PHE A 72 -5.57 -13.37 -14.35
N GLN A 73 -6.18 -13.73 -13.23
CA GLN A 73 -7.00 -14.94 -13.13
C GLN A 73 -8.46 -14.49 -13.21
N LYS A 74 -9.15 -15.00 -14.22
CA LYS A 74 -10.56 -14.71 -14.51
C LYS A 74 -11.48 -15.49 -13.57
#